data_AF-A0A5U8SVN7-F1
#
_entry.id   AF-A0A5U8SVN7-F1
#
_cell.length_a   1.000
_cell.length_b   1.000
_cell.length_c   1.000
_cell.angle_alpha   90.00
_cell.angle_beta   90.00
_cell.angle_gamma   90.00
#
_symmetry.space_group_name_H-M   'P 1'
#
loop_
_entity.id
_entity.type
_entity.pdbx_description
1 polymer ?
#
loop_
_entity_poly.entity_id
_entity_poly.type
_entity_poly.pdbx_seq_one_letter_code
_entity_poly.pdbx_strand_id
1 'polypeptide(L)' 'MNTHLQTLCAEQILRPLDCQFAAMLAPDSHPLLQFVFALLSAQTGGGHVCLPLSRIIPAAEQGGR' A
#
# COMPACT_ATOMS: atom_id res chain seq x y z
N MET A 1 -0.91 -10.21 -9.14
CA MET A 1 -0.68 -8.81 -8.74
C MET A 1 -2.03 -8.12 -8.61
N ASN A 2 -2.28 -7.37 -7.54
CA ASN A 2 -3.57 -6.69 -7.35
C ASN A 2 -3.83 -5.60 -8.40
N THR A 3 -4.97 -5.65 -9.08
CA THR A 3 -5.35 -4.71 -10.15
C THR A 3 -5.33 -3.26 -9.67
N HIS A 4 -5.80 -3.01 -8.44
CA HIS A 4 -5.81 -1.66 -7.84
C HIS A 4 -4.40 -1.09 -7.60
N LEU A 5 -3.46 -1.92 -7.17
CA LEU A 5 -2.09 -1.48 -6.88
C LEU A 5 -1.37 -1.07 -8.18
N GLN A 6 -1.64 -1.79 -9.27
CA GLN A 6 -1.14 -1.45 -10.59
C GLN A 6 -1.73 -0.14 -11.12
N THR A 7 -3.03 0.11 -10.90
CA THR A 7 -3.66 1.39 -11.25
C THR A 7 -2.99 2.55 -10.53
N LEU A 8 -2.76 2.44 -9.22
CA LEU A 8 -2.08 3.50 -8.44
C LEU A 8 -0.65 3.76 -8.92
N CYS A 9 0.03 2.72 -9.40
CA CYS A 9 1.35 2.85 -10.02
C CYS A 9 1.27 3.57 -11.39
N ALA A 10 0.29 3.20 -12.21
CA ALA A 10 0.07 3.79 -13.52
C ALA A 10 -0.33 5.27 -13.42
N GLU A 11 -1.15 5.62 -12.42
CA GLU A 11 -1.55 7.00 -12.11
C GLU A 11 -0.48 7.82 -11.39
N GLN A 12 0.72 7.26 -11.17
CA GLN A 12 1.85 7.91 -10.49
C GLN A 12 1.54 8.33 -9.04
N ILE A 13 0.51 7.76 -8.41
CA ILE A 13 0.23 7.95 -6.98
C ILE A 13 1.30 7.22 -6.15
N LEU A 14 1.73 6.05 -6.60
CA LEU A 14 2.83 5.29 -6.03
C LEU A 14 4.00 5.24 -7.02
N ARG A 15 5.23 5.27 -6.51
CA ARG A 15 6.41 5.14 -7.37
C ARG A 15 6.55 3.68 -7.82
N PRO A 16 7.15 3.41 -8.99
CA PRO A 16 7.41 2.03 -9.43
C PRO A 16 8.13 1.17 -8.38
N LEU A 17 9.03 1.77 -7.60
CA LEU A 17 9.72 1.11 -6.49
C LEU A 17 8.75 0.59 -5.42
N ASP A 18 7.75 1.39 -5.03
CA ASP A 18 6.82 1.06 -3.97
C ASP A 18 5.96 -0.16 -4.38
N CYS A 19 5.55 -0.22 -5.65
CA CYS A 19 4.79 -1.33 -6.22
C CYS A 19 5.63 -2.62 -6.29
N GLN A 20 6.89 -2.54 -6.74
CA GLN A 20 7.78 -3.70 -6.82
C GLN A 20 8.19 -4.22 -5.45
N PHE A 21 8.42 -3.32 -4.49
CA PHE A 21 8.70 -3.67 -3.10
C PHE A 21 7.54 -4.47 -2.49
N ALA A 22 6.31 -4.01 -2.67
CA ALA A 22 5.12 -4.71 -2.21
C ALA A 22 4.98 -6.12 -2.84
N ALA A 23 5.18 -6.21 -4.14
CA ALA A 23 5.12 -7.47 -4.88
C ALA A 23 6.19 -8.48 -4.43
N MET A 24 7.36 -7.99 -4.02
CA MET A 24 8.46 -8.82 -3.52
C MET A 24 8.16 -9.42 -2.14
N LEU A 25 7.51 -8.66 -1.26
CA LEU A 25 7.34 -9.04 0.15
C LEU A 25 6.04 -9.79 0.45
N ALA A 26 5.00 -9.62 -0.35
CA ALA A 26 3.72 -10.28 -0.13
C ALA A 26 3.24 -10.99 -1.40
N PRO A 27 2.81 -12.26 -1.27
CA PRO A 27 2.27 -13.00 -2.41
C PRO A 27 0.93 -12.40 -2.85
N ASP A 28 0.56 -12.65 -4.10
CA ASP A 28 -0.67 -12.13 -4.71
C ASP A 28 -1.97 -12.56 -4.01
N SER A 29 -1.91 -13.63 -3.22
CA SER A 29 -2.99 -14.10 -2.36
C SER A 29 -3.28 -13.18 -1.16
N HIS A 30 -2.45 -12.16 -0.88
CA HIS A 30 -2.65 -11.19 0.20
C HIS A 30 -2.69 -9.73 -0.32
N PRO A 31 -3.77 -9.34 -1.05
CA PRO A 31 -3.99 -7.98 -1.58
C PRO A 31 -3.71 -6.85 -0.60
N LEU A 32 -4.31 -6.96 0.59
CA LEU A 32 -4.22 -5.93 1.62
C LEU A 32 -2.78 -5.77 2.12
N LEU A 33 -2.06 -6.89 2.26
CA LEU A 33 -0.68 -6.86 2.74
C LEU A 33 0.25 -6.23 1.70
N GLN A 34 0.06 -6.55 0.41
CA GLN A 34 0.77 -5.86 -0.68
C GLN A 34 0.51 -4.34 -0.61
N PHE A 35 -0.74 -3.93 -0.42
CA PHE A 35 -1.09 -2.50 -0.31
C PHE A 35 -0.41 -1.81 0.88
N VAL A 36 -0.42 -2.44 2.06
CA VAL A 36 0.24 -1.91 3.25
C VAL A 36 1.76 -1.77 3.04
N PHE A 37 2.41 -2.74 2.38
CA PHE A 37 3.84 -2.63 2.06
C PHE A 37 4.15 -1.52 1.06
N ALA A 38 3.30 -1.32 0.05
CA ALA A 38 3.46 -0.23 -0.90
C ALA A 38 3.34 1.14 -0.20
N LEU A 39 2.36 1.29 0.69
CA LEU A 39 2.21 2.50 1.50
C LEU A 39 3.40 2.72 2.45
N LEU A 40 3.91 1.65 3.08
CA LEU A 40 5.09 1.73 3.94
C LEU A 40 6.31 2.24 3.17
N SER A 41 6.55 1.70 1.97
CA SER A 41 7.63 2.13 1.08
C SER A 41 7.48 3.60 0.66
N ALA A 42 6.26 4.01 0.31
CA ALA A 42 5.97 5.40 -0.07
C ALA A 42 6.24 6.37 1.10
N GLN A 43 5.76 6.04 2.31
CA GLN A 43 6.01 6.84 3.50
C GLN A 43 7.50 6.96 3.82
N THR A 44 8.23 5.84 3.70
CA THR A 44 9.69 5.80 3.90
C THR A 44 10.41 6.67 2.88
N GLY A 45 9.98 6.65 1.61
CA GLY A 45 10.47 7.54 0.58
C GLY A 45 10.22 9.02 0.83
N GLY A 46 9.14 9.36 1.54
CA GLY A 46 8.83 10.72 1.99
C GLY A 46 9.55 11.14 3.28
N GLY A 47 10.44 10.30 3.82
CA GLY A 47 11.21 10.60 5.03
C GLY A 47 10.57 10.16 6.36
N HIS A 48 9.44 9.45 6.32
CA HIS A 48 8.85 8.88 7.53
C HIS A 48 9.56 7.59 7.93
N VAL A 49 9.82 7.40 9.21
CA VAL A 49 10.47 6.17 9.70
C VAL A 49 9.50 4.98 9.76
N CYS A 50 8.22 5.25 10.02
CA CYS A 50 7.21 4.21 10.21
C CYS A 50 5.88 4.57 9.55
N LEU A 51 5.07 3.55 9.26
CA LEU A 51 3.66 3.67 8.91
C LEU A 51 2.81 3.33 10.14
N PRO A 52 2.16 4.32 10.80
CA PRO A 52 1.30 4.04 11.94
C PRO A 52 0.05 3.28 11.49
N LEU A 53 -0.18 2.08 12.05
CA LEU A 53 -1.35 1.26 11.68
C LEU A 53 -2.68 1.94 11.99
N SER A 54 -2.72 2.87 12.95
CA SER A 54 -3.91 3.70 13.24
C SER A 54 -4.38 4.56 12.06
N ARG A 55 -3.55 4.76 11.03
CA ARG A 55 -3.94 5.46 9.79
C ARG A 55 -4.55 4.53 8.75
N ILE A 56 -4.46 3.22 8.95
CA ILE A 56 -4.98 2.20 8.06
C ILE A 56 -6.27 1.66 8.70
N ILE A 57 -7.40 2.19 8.26
CA ILE A 57 -8.71 1.80 8.78
C ILE A 57 -9.33 0.81 7.80
N PRO A 58 -9.81 -0.36 8.26
CA PRO A 58 -10.53 -1.28 7.39
C PRO A 58 -11.78 -0.60 6.81
N ALA A 59 -12.04 -0.80 5.52
CA ALA A 59 -13.23 -0.23 4.85
C ALA A 59 -14.55 -0.60 5.57
N ALA A 60 -14.60 -1.78 6.22
CA ALA A 60 -15.75 -2.22 7.02
C ALA A 60 -16.06 -1.30 8.21
N GLU A 61 -15.06 -0.59 8.75
CA GLU A 61 -15.23 0.33 9.87
C GLU A 61 -15.51 1.77 9.41
N GLN A 62 -15.57 2.02 8.09
CA GLN A 62 -15.87 3.34 7.53
C GLN A 62 -17.38 3.61 7.41
N GLY A 63 -18.26 2.63 7.66
CA GLY A 63 -19.72 2.72 7.51
C GLY A 63 -20.49 3.15 8.78
N GLY A 64 -19.82 3.69 9.80
CA GLY A 64 -20.41 4.00 11.10
C GLY A 64 -20.42 5.48 11.49
N ARG A 65 -20.70 6.40 10.56
CA ARG A 65 -21.06 7.80 10.87
C ARG A 65 -22.10 8.32 9.88
#